data_AF-A0A955IUN9-F1
#
_entry.id   AF-A0A955IUN9-F1
#
_cell.length_a   1.000
_cell.length_b   1.000
_cell.length_c   1.000
_cell.angle_alpha   90.00
_cell.angle_beta   90.00
_cell.angle_gamma   90.00
#
_symmetry.space_group_name_H-M   'P 1'
#
loop_
_entity.id
_entity.type
_entity.pdbx_description
1 polymer ?
#
loop_
_entity_poly.entity_id
_entity_poly.type
_entity_poly.pdbx_seq_one_letter_code
_entity_poly.pdbx_strand_id
1 'polypeptide(L)'
;MRGVLSVPQGETLHVDPCATVQFEEDAGLSATLPGSRIEIAGEPSREVTLAPRGSARWDGIEVVHPAEALIGYTRIRGAGSNEFHDHATLMVRGDGEMPTKTPVLIGHVDIEGSEGPGIKVERAAGFHPLSEGLNIHGSGSDEHPYPLVVGEHTLTSIPDGQYTGNKTDEILIVAEGANSSLGLREDATIRDRGVPYRTSEESSLTVGIDSSATLTIDKGVRIRFSAGTRIAVHDDGDIAPGALRIQGTADKPVVLGSASDSPRPGDWAGLYFYGRIDDRTWVEHTTIEYAGGYCSCSLLTCNDTGTHDAAVILNALPDHDFFHDNRIAHSAGHG
;
A
#
# COMPACT_ATOMS: atom_id res chain seq x y z
N MET A 1 10.17 20.91 -21.53
CA MET A 1 9.68 21.74 -20.43
C MET A 1 10.87 22.16 -19.58
N ARG A 2 10.85 23.38 -19.05
CA ARG A 2 11.87 23.91 -18.14
C ARG A 2 11.17 24.25 -16.82
N GLY A 3 11.69 23.76 -15.70
CA GLY A 3 11.07 23.90 -14.38
C GLY A 3 9.75 23.15 -14.22
N VAL A 4 9.15 23.28 -13.05
CA VAL A 4 7.86 22.66 -12.71
C VAL A 4 6.71 23.49 -13.29
N LEU A 5 5.85 22.87 -14.08
CA LEU A 5 4.58 23.45 -14.53
C LEU A 5 3.49 23.14 -13.50
N SER A 6 3.12 24.14 -12.71
CA SER A 6 1.95 24.07 -11.83
C SER A 6 0.68 24.45 -12.58
N VAL A 7 -0.30 23.56 -12.61
CA VAL A 7 -1.60 23.81 -13.22
C VAL A 7 -2.42 24.75 -12.33
N PRO A 8 -2.90 25.89 -12.85
CA PRO A 8 -3.68 26.84 -12.05
C PRO A 8 -5.03 26.30 -11.57
N GLN A 9 -5.58 26.94 -10.54
CA GLN A 9 -6.92 26.66 -10.04
C GLN A 9 -7.97 26.74 -11.16
N GLY A 10 -8.77 25.68 -11.32
CA GLY A 10 -9.83 25.58 -12.32
C GLY A 10 -9.36 25.37 -13.76
N GLU A 11 -8.06 25.23 -13.99
CA GLU A 11 -7.49 25.02 -15.32
C GLU A 11 -7.12 23.55 -15.54
N THR A 12 -7.01 23.16 -16.82
CA THR A 12 -6.60 21.82 -17.21
C THR A 12 -5.39 21.87 -18.14
N LEU A 13 -4.36 21.09 -17.82
CA LEU A 13 -3.28 20.75 -18.73
C LEU A 13 -3.69 19.55 -19.58
N HIS A 14 -3.81 19.74 -20.89
CA HIS A 14 -4.04 18.66 -21.84
C HIS A 14 -2.74 18.26 -22.56
N VAL A 15 -2.48 16.95 -22.61
CA VAL A 15 -1.42 16.34 -23.42
C VAL A 15 -2.08 15.35 -24.39
N ASP A 16 -2.10 15.73 -25.66
CA ASP A 16 -2.80 15.00 -26.71
C ASP A 16 -2.12 13.66 -27.08
N PRO A 17 -2.88 12.67 -27.58
CA PRO A 17 -2.32 11.39 -28.01
C PRO A 17 -1.24 11.56 -29.10
N CYS A 18 -0.21 10.71 -29.05
CA CYS A 18 1.08 10.78 -29.77
C CYS A 18 2.06 11.87 -29.30
N ALA A 19 1.74 12.68 -28.28
CA ALA A 19 2.68 13.68 -27.80
C ALA A 19 3.93 13.03 -27.17
N THR A 20 5.09 13.65 -27.39
CA THR A 20 6.31 13.38 -26.63
C THR A 20 6.69 14.65 -25.89
N VAL A 21 6.64 14.62 -24.55
CA VAL A 21 7.02 15.73 -23.69
C VAL A 21 8.38 15.43 -23.09
N GLN A 22 9.36 16.28 -23.40
CA GLN A 22 10.72 16.17 -22.87
C GLN A 22 10.93 17.18 -21.74
N PHE A 23 11.46 16.73 -20.60
CA PHE A 23 11.67 17.53 -19.39
C PHE A 23 13.16 17.80 -19.16
N GLU A 24 13.56 19.05 -18.92
CA GLU A 24 14.91 19.33 -18.42
C GLU A 24 15.07 18.79 -16.98
N GLU A 25 16.31 18.79 -16.46
CA GLU A 25 16.59 18.41 -15.07
C GLU A 25 15.67 19.18 -14.10
N ASP A 26 15.15 18.47 -13.10
CA ASP A 26 14.22 18.98 -12.08
C ASP A 26 12.92 19.62 -12.61
N ALA A 27 12.62 19.51 -13.92
CA ALA A 27 11.34 19.93 -14.46
C ALA A 27 10.25 18.91 -14.12
N GLY A 28 8.99 19.33 -13.99
CA GLY A 28 7.90 18.44 -13.57
C GLY A 28 6.53 18.99 -13.89
N LEU A 29 5.50 18.21 -13.55
CA LEU A 29 4.09 18.62 -13.61
C LEU A 29 3.52 18.60 -12.19
N SER A 30 2.76 19.60 -11.82
CA SER A 30 2.12 19.65 -10.50
C SER A 30 0.69 20.16 -10.62
N ALA A 31 -0.24 19.47 -9.95
CA ALA A 31 -1.63 19.84 -9.81
C ALA A 31 -2.02 19.70 -8.33
N THR A 32 -2.24 20.83 -7.66
CA THR A 32 -2.44 20.88 -6.20
C THR A 32 -3.59 21.77 -5.75
N LEU A 33 -4.14 22.57 -6.67
CA LEU A 33 -5.20 23.53 -6.38
C LEU A 33 -6.58 22.97 -6.72
N PRO A 34 -7.66 23.45 -6.09
CA PRO A 34 -9.01 23.03 -6.43
C PRO A 34 -9.34 23.19 -7.92
N GLY A 35 -9.89 22.15 -8.54
CA GLY A 35 -10.24 22.17 -9.97
C GLY A 35 -9.04 22.22 -10.93
N SER A 36 -7.80 22.18 -10.43
CA SER A 36 -6.62 21.95 -11.25
C SER A 36 -6.63 20.52 -11.77
N ARG A 37 -6.39 20.31 -13.07
CA ARG A 37 -6.43 18.98 -13.69
C ARG A 37 -5.27 18.73 -14.64
N ILE A 38 -4.71 17.52 -14.60
CA ILE A 38 -3.78 17.01 -15.61
C ILE A 38 -4.50 15.93 -16.42
N GLU A 39 -4.57 16.10 -17.74
CA GLU A 39 -5.12 15.11 -18.66
C GLU A 39 -4.07 14.69 -19.69
N ILE A 40 -3.62 13.44 -19.60
CA ILE A 40 -2.70 12.83 -20.54
C ILE A 40 -3.49 11.75 -21.29
N ALA A 41 -3.93 12.08 -22.49
CA ALA A 41 -4.97 11.36 -23.21
C ALA A 41 -4.40 10.43 -24.29
N GLY A 42 -3.50 9.51 -23.95
CA GLY A 42 -3.03 8.50 -24.89
C GLY A 42 -4.12 7.51 -25.33
N GLU A 43 -3.87 6.80 -26.43
CA GLU A 43 -4.75 5.73 -26.97
C GLU A 43 -3.91 4.47 -27.33
N PRO A 44 -4.51 3.25 -27.48
CA PRO A 44 -3.83 1.95 -27.74
C PRO A 44 -2.84 1.84 -28.92
N SER A 45 -2.61 2.90 -29.67
CA SER A 45 -1.61 2.99 -30.75
C SER A 45 -1.03 4.41 -30.91
N ARG A 46 -1.38 5.30 -29.99
CA ARG A 46 -1.06 6.72 -29.98
C ARG A 46 -0.68 7.12 -28.55
N GLU A 47 0.23 6.33 -27.99
CA GLU A 47 0.71 6.53 -26.63
C GLU A 47 1.34 7.92 -26.46
N VAL A 48 1.18 8.49 -25.26
CA VAL A 48 1.96 9.66 -24.85
C VAL A 48 3.29 9.18 -24.26
N THR A 49 4.38 9.90 -24.53
CA THR A 49 5.67 9.67 -23.87
C THR A 49 6.07 10.88 -23.04
N LEU A 50 6.35 10.67 -21.75
CA LEU A 50 7.00 11.63 -20.86
C LEU A 50 8.41 11.14 -20.55
N ALA A 51 9.43 11.95 -20.84
CA ALA A 51 10.83 11.52 -20.70
C ALA A 51 11.79 12.69 -20.42
N PRO A 52 12.98 12.44 -19.87
CA PRO A 52 14.00 13.47 -19.73
C PRO A 52 14.52 13.96 -21.09
N ARG A 53 14.97 15.21 -21.12
CA ARG A 53 15.74 15.82 -22.20
C ARG A 53 17.22 15.55 -21.94
N GLY A 54 17.69 14.38 -22.36
CA GLY A 54 19.06 13.93 -22.14
C GLY A 54 19.13 12.86 -21.05
N SER A 55 20.20 12.86 -20.26
CA SER A 55 20.44 11.83 -19.23
C SER A 55 20.07 12.26 -17.81
N ALA A 56 19.91 13.56 -17.55
CA ALA A 56 19.50 14.06 -16.25
C ALA A 56 18.03 13.71 -16.00
N ARG A 57 17.70 13.35 -14.76
CA ARG A 57 16.33 13.01 -14.36
C ARG A 57 15.49 14.27 -14.25
N TRP A 58 14.21 14.13 -14.58
CA TRP A 58 13.22 15.15 -14.29
C TRP A 58 12.50 14.85 -12.97
N ASP A 59 11.72 15.78 -12.43
CA ASP A 59 11.06 15.63 -11.12
C ASP A 59 10.08 14.47 -11.16
N GLY A 60 8.98 14.66 -11.88
CA GLY A 60 7.88 13.72 -11.92
C GLY A 60 6.56 14.47 -12.04
N ILE A 61 5.50 13.81 -11.58
CA ILE A 61 4.15 14.35 -11.53
C ILE A 61 3.69 14.39 -10.08
N GLU A 62 3.23 15.53 -9.60
CA GLU A 62 2.59 15.68 -8.29
C GLU A 62 1.09 15.94 -8.46
N VAL A 63 0.27 15.14 -7.78
CA VAL A 63 -1.19 15.32 -7.71
C VAL A 63 -1.62 15.33 -6.26
N VAL A 64 -2.13 16.48 -5.80
CA VAL A 64 -2.62 16.66 -4.42
C VAL A 64 -4.11 16.96 -4.46
N HIS A 65 -4.91 16.16 -3.76
CA HIS A 65 -6.35 16.42 -3.59
C HIS A 65 -6.57 17.87 -3.10
N PRO A 66 -7.53 18.64 -3.66
CA PRO A 66 -8.60 18.23 -4.57
C PRO A 66 -8.30 18.39 -6.07
N ALA A 67 -7.04 18.47 -6.48
CA ALA A 67 -6.68 18.35 -7.89
C ALA A 67 -6.82 16.91 -8.39
N GLU A 68 -6.93 16.75 -9.71
CA GLU A 68 -7.13 15.44 -10.35
C GLU A 68 -6.15 15.20 -11.49
N ALA A 69 -5.85 13.93 -11.78
CA ALA A 69 -5.14 13.53 -12.98
C ALA A 69 -5.76 12.31 -13.67
N LEU A 70 -5.86 12.39 -15.00
CA LEU A 70 -6.22 11.26 -15.86
C LEU A 70 -5.03 10.95 -16.74
N ILE A 71 -4.48 9.74 -16.61
CA ILE A 71 -3.29 9.32 -17.34
C ILE A 71 -3.60 8.02 -18.08
N GLY A 72 -3.82 8.14 -19.39
CA GLY A 72 -4.17 7.05 -20.29
C GLY A 72 -3.04 6.73 -21.27
N TYR A 73 -2.76 5.45 -21.52
CA TYR A 73 -1.82 4.94 -22.54
C TYR A 73 -0.53 5.77 -22.61
N THR A 74 0.18 5.82 -21.50
CA THR A 74 1.34 6.71 -21.33
C THR A 74 2.56 5.91 -20.90
N ARG A 75 3.69 6.15 -21.57
CA ARG A 75 5.01 5.72 -21.10
C ARG A 75 5.71 6.87 -20.39
N ILE A 76 6.10 6.65 -19.14
CA ILE A 76 6.79 7.62 -18.29
C ILE A 76 8.17 7.07 -17.97
N ARG A 77 9.24 7.82 -18.29
CA ARG A 77 10.61 7.32 -18.17
C ARG A 77 11.51 8.28 -17.40
N GLY A 78 12.41 7.73 -16.57
CA GLY A 78 13.57 8.45 -16.06
C GLY A 78 13.26 9.69 -15.21
N ALA A 79 12.15 9.67 -14.47
CA ALA A 79 11.82 10.67 -13.45
C ALA A 79 12.47 10.33 -12.10
N GLY A 80 12.13 11.10 -11.06
CA GLY A 80 12.56 10.87 -9.68
C GLY A 80 13.74 11.75 -9.24
N SER A 81 13.88 12.98 -9.72
CA SER A 81 14.93 13.88 -9.19
C SER A 81 14.61 14.47 -7.81
N ASN A 82 13.34 14.45 -7.38
CA ASN A 82 12.89 15.12 -6.16
C ASN A 82 12.93 14.21 -4.92
N GLU A 83 13.89 14.49 -4.03
CA GLU A 83 14.09 13.76 -2.77
C GLU A 83 12.91 13.88 -1.79
N PHE A 84 12.13 14.97 -1.82
CA PHE A 84 10.98 15.15 -0.94
C PHE A 84 9.81 14.22 -1.26
N HIS A 85 9.84 13.61 -2.44
CA HIS A 85 8.88 12.60 -2.88
C HIS A 85 9.46 11.19 -2.83
N ASP A 86 10.55 10.98 -2.07
CA ASP A 86 11.34 9.74 -2.08
C ASP A 86 11.75 9.34 -3.50
N HIS A 87 12.01 10.34 -4.35
CA HIS A 87 12.33 10.16 -5.76
C HIS A 87 11.23 9.47 -6.59
N ALA A 88 9.95 9.59 -6.19
CA ALA A 88 8.84 8.99 -6.91
C ALA A 88 8.59 9.65 -8.27
N THR A 89 8.25 8.84 -9.29
CA THR A 89 7.84 9.36 -10.61
C THR A 89 6.46 10.04 -10.57
N LEU A 90 5.53 9.48 -9.80
CA LEU A 90 4.22 10.07 -9.54
C LEU A 90 3.93 10.07 -8.04
N MET A 91 3.72 11.26 -7.49
CA MET A 91 3.33 11.49 -6.10
C MET A 91 1.84 11.81 -6.03
N VAL A 92 1.09 10.99 -5.28
CA VAL A 92 -0.36 11.16 -5.08
C VAL A 92 -0.65 11.38 -3.62
N ARG A 93 -1.30 12.49 -3.29
CA ARG A 93 -1.56 12.89 -1.91
C ARG A 93 -3.02 13.24 -1.69
N GLY A 94 -3.61 12.69 -0.64
CA GLY A 94 -4.94 13.08 -0.17
C GLY A 94 -4.87 14.18 0.90
N ASP A 95 -5.94 14.40 1.62
CA ASP A 95 -6.00 15.37 2.71
C ASP A 95 -5.79 14.72 4.10
N GLY A 96 -5.70 13.39 4.18
CA GLY A 96 -5.62 12.63 5.43
C GLY A 96 -6.99 12.36 6.06
N GLU A 97 -8.08 12.68 5.36
CA GLU A 97 -9.45 12.55 5.84
C GLU A 97 -10.27 11.59 4.98
N MET A 98 -11.18 10.87 5.63
CA MET A 98 -12.06 9.90 4.98
C MET A 98 -13.29 10.57 4.35
N PRO A 99 -13.89 9.99 3.29
CA PRO A 99 -13.47 8.76 2.59
C PRO A 99 -12.16 8.95 1.83
N THR A 100 -11.49 7.84 1.47
CA THR A 100 -10.24 7.86 0.68
C THR A 100 -10.38 8.72 -0.57
N LYS A 101 -9.43 9.63 -0.79
CA LYS A 101 -9.43 10.50 -1.97
C LYS A 101 -8.85 9.75 -3.16
N THR A 102 -9.54 9.74 -4.29
CA THR A 102 -9.11 9.02 -5.49
C THR A 102 -8.78 9.95 -6.66
N PRO A 103 -7.80 10.88 -6.50
CA PRO A 103 -7.60 11.96 -7.46
C PRO A 103 -7.00 11.51 -8.80
N VAL A 104 -6.46 10.29 -8.90
CA VAL A 104 -5.78 9.81 -10.10
C VAL A 104 -6.49 8.62 -10.72
N LEU A 105 -6.82 8.74 -12.01
CA LEU A 105 -7.26 7.64 -12.86
C LEU A 105 -6.11 7.20 -13.77
N ILE A 106 -5.66 5.95 -13.59
CA ILE A 106 -4.62 5.32 -14.41
C ILE A 106 -5.28 4.38 -15.43
N GLY A 107 -4.98 4.51 -16.71
CA GLY A 107 -5.41 3.54 -17.72
C GLY A 107 -4.26 3.17 -18.65
N HIS A 108 -3.67 1.99 -18.49
CA HIS A 108 -2.54 1.52 -19.32
C HIS A 108 -1.31 2.45 -19.24
N VAL A 109 -0.66 2.51 -18.09
CA VAL A 109 0.54 3.32 -17.86
C VAL A 109 1.75 2.43 -17.64
N ASP A 110 2.86 2.78 -18.26
CA ASP A 110 4.16 2.10 -18.17
C ASP A 110 5.20 3.06 -17.59
N ILE A 111 5.63 2.82 -16.35
CA ILE A 111 6.67 3.59 -15.65
C ILE A 111 7.97 2.79 -15.68
N GLU A 112 9.01 3.38 -16.30
CA GLU A 112 10.33 2.77 -16.44
C GLU A 112 11.41 3.65 -15.81
N GLY A 113 12.23 3.04 -14.95
CA GLY A 113 13.47 3.68 -14.50
C GLY A 113 13.24 4.87 -13.57
N SER A 114 12.22 4.83 -12.71
CA SER A 114 12.11 5.79 -11.60
C SER A 114 13.31 5.64 -10.66
N GLU A 115 13.88 6.75 -10.17
CA GLU A 115 14.98 6.68 -9.20
C GLU A 115 14.51 6.09 -7.86
N GLY A 116 13.34 6.50 -7.38
CA GLY A 116 12.66 5.87 -6.25
C GLY A 116 11.48 5.02 -6.71
N PRO A 117 10.36 5.02 -5.98
CA PRO A 117 9.16 4.32 -6.41
C PRO A 117 8.65 4.83 -7.76
N GLY A 118 8.01 3.97 -8.54
CA GLY A 118 7.24 4.46 -9.68
C GLY A 118 6.10 5.35 -9.21
N ILE A 119 5.40 4.96 -8.14
CA ILE A 119 4.33 5.75 -7.54
C ILE A 119 4.43 5.71 -6.01
N LYS A 120 4.20 6.86 -5.38
CA LYS A 120 3.96 6.98 -3.94
C LYS A 120 2.56 7.56 -3.71
N VAL A 121 1.77 6.92 -2.84
CA VAL A 121 0.41 7.33 -2.48
C VAL A 121 0.31 7.49 -0.97
N GLU A 122 -0.09 8.67 -0.50
CA GLU A 122 -0.17 9.00 0.92
C GLU A 122 -1.37 9.92 1.25
N ARG A 123 -1.57 10.14 2.55
CA ARG A 123 -2.60 10.94 3.19
C ARG A 123 -4.02 10.52 2.80
N ALA A 124 -4.34 9.25 3.01
CA ALA A 124 -5.65 8.66 2.69
C ALA A 124 -6.04 8.87 1.21
N ALA A 125 -5.06 8.78 0.31
CA ALA A 125 -5.30 8.75 -1.13
C ALA A 125 -5.37 7.32 -1.68
N GLY A 126 -5.92 7.21 -2.88
CA GLY A 126 -5.95 6.01 -3.68
C GLY A 126 -6.12 6.33 -5.16
N PHE A 127 -6.35 5.28 -5.94
CA PHE A 127 -6.63 5.39 -7.36
C PHE A 127 -8.13 5.40 -7.61
N HIS A 128 -8.56 6.08 -8.66
CA HIS A 128 -9.94 6.03 -9.12
C HIS A 128 -10.34 4.57 -9.41
N PRO A 129 -11.56 4.11 -9.06
CA PRO A 129 -11.96 2.70 -9.19
C PRO A 129 -11.91 2.11 -10.61
N LEU A 130 -11.88 2.96 -11.63
CA LEU A 130 -11.71 2.55 -13.03
C LEU A 130 -10.23 2.38 -13.44
N SER A 131 -9.30 2.49 -12.49
CA SER A 131 -7.88 2.40 -12.82
C SER A 131 -7.46 0.99 -13.17
N GLU A 132 -6.73 0.83 -14.27
CA GLU A 132 -6.29 -0.45 -14.79
C GLU A 132 -4.95 -0.35 -15.54
N GLY A 133 -4.24 -1.48 -15.63
CA GLY A 133 -3.06 -1.62 -16.49
C GLY A 133 -1.89 -0.75 -16.06
N LEU A 134 -1.47 -0.83 -14.79
CA LEU A 134 -0.29 -0.12 -14.30
C LEU A 134 0.95 -1.04 -14.30
N ASN A 135 1.94 -0.72 -15.13
CA ASN A 135 3.22 -1.41 -15.17
C ASN A 135 4.31 -0.52 -14.59
N ILE A 136 5.08 -1.03 -13.64
CA ILE A 136 6.24 -0.35 -13.05
C ILE A 136 7.41 -1.32 -13.08
N HIS A 137 8.49 -0.94 -13.75
CA HIS A 137 9.71 -1.75 -13.89
C HIS A 137 10.97 -0.89 -13.95
N GLY A 138 12.12 -1.53 -13.70
CA GLY A 138 13.42 -0.88 -13.66
C GLY A 138 13.54 0.24 -12.63
N SER A 139 12.59 0.34 -11.69
CA SER A 139 12.47 1.45 -10.74
C SER A 139 13.06 1.09 -9.38
N GLY A 140 13.44 2.13 -8.63
CA GLY A 140 13.92 2.04 -7.26
C GLY A 140 15.44 2.15 -7.09
N SER A 141 15.83 2.59 -5.91
CA SER A 141 17.21 2.77 -5.46
C SER A 141 17.50 1.87 -4.24
N ASP A 142 18.73 1.91 -3.72
CA ASP A 142 19.05 1.18 -2.48
C ASP A 142 18.25 1.72 -1.27
N GLU A 143 17.88 3.01 -1.28
CA GLU A 143 17.11 3.66 -0.21
C GLU A 143 15.59 3.51 -0.39
N HIS A 144 15.11 3.56 -1.64
CA HIS A 144 13.70 3.42 -1.99
C HIS A 144 13.51 2.35 -3.07
N PRO A 145 13.60 1.05 -2.72
CA PRO A 145 13.73 -0.02 -3.71
C PRO A 145 12.40 -0.50 -4.33
N TYR A 146 11.27 -0.02 -3.85
CA TYR A 146 9.95 -0.60 -4.15
C TYR A 146 9.30 0.11 -5.35
N PRO A 147 8.63 -0.59 -6.28
CA PRO A 147 7.88 0.04 -7.38
C PRO A 147 6.73 0.93 -6.90
N LEU A 148 6.10 0.59 -5.78
CA LEU A 148 4.90 1.23 -5.29
C LEU A 148 4.98 1.33 -3.77
N VAL A 149 4.77 2.55 -3.25
CA VAL A 149 4.67 2.85 -1.82
C VAL A 149 3.27 3.41 -1.56
N VAL A 150 2.53 2.80 -0.64
CA VAL A 150 1.11 3.10 -0.42
C VAL A 150 0.74 3.15 1.06
N GLY A 151 -0.22 4.00 1.40
CA GLY A 151 -0.96 3.93 2.67
C GLY A 151 -1.90 2.73 2.74
N GLU A 152 -2.35 2.39 3.94
CA GLU A 152 -3.29 1.29 4.16
C GLU A 152 -4.67 1.52 3.50
N HIS A 153 -5.07 2.78 3.32
CA HIS A 153 -6.33 3.13 2.65
C HIS A 153 -6.26 3.00 1.13
N THR A 154 -5.05 2.97 0.55
CA THR A 154 -4.87 2.77 -0.90
C THR A 154 -5.09 1.32 -1.32
N LEU A 155 -4.94 0.35 -0.40
CA LEU A 155 -4.86 -1.10 -0.68
C LEU A 155 -5.95 -1.61 -1.63
N THR A 156 -7.20 -1.19 -1.42
CA THR A 156 -8.34 -1.58 -2.27
C THR A 156 -8.22 -1.11 -3.70
N SER A 157 -7.59 0.03 -3.93
CA SER A 157 -7.59 0.75 -5.21
C SER A 157 -6.34 0.50 -6.06
N ILE A 158 -5.34 -0.24 -5.55
CA ILE A 158 -4.12 -0.55 -6.33
C ILE A 158 -4.54 -1.22 -7.65
N PRO A 159 -4.21 -0.64 -8.82
CA PRO A 159 -4.63 -1.18 -10.11
C PRO A 159 -4.08 -2.60 -10.38
N ASP A 160 -4.71 -3.33 -11.30
CA ASP A 160 -4.07 -4.51 -11.88
C ASP A 160 -2.90 -4.09 -12.78
N GLY A 161 -1.90 -4.96 -12.94
CA GLY A 161 -0.76 -4.71 -13.82
C GLY A 161 0.48 -5.54 -13.47
N GLN A 162 1.67 -4.99 -13.71
CA GLN A 162 2.95 -5.65 -13.46
C GLN A 162 3.86 -4.79 -12.57
N TYR A 163 4.38 -5.39 -11.51
CA TYR A 163 5.25 -4.73 -10.52
C TYR A 163 6.60 -5.44 -10.36
N THR A 164 7.00 -6.22 -11.36
CA THR A 164 8.25 -7.01 -11.36
C THR A 164 9.37 -6.36 -12.16
N GLY A 165 10.62 -6.73 -11.89
CA GLY A 165 11.79 -6.16 -12.56
C GLY A 165 12.23 -4.82 -11.98
N ASN A 166 11.83 -4.52 -10.74
CA ASN A 166 12.27 -3.36 -9.96
C ASN A 166 13.45 -3.75 -9.06
N LYS A 167 13.99 -2.77 -8.33
CA LYS A 167 15.07 -3.03 -7.37
C LYS A 167 14.66 -4.06 -6.31
N THR A 168 13.44 -3.93 -5.80
CA THR A 168 12.75 -4.94 -4.99
C THR A 168 11.33 -5.10 -5.51
N ASP A 169 10.96 -6.32 -5.91
CA ASP A 169 9.62 -6.64 -6.42
C ASP A 169 8.63 -6.88 -5.27
N GLU A 170 8.34 -5.82 -4.50
CA GLU A 170 7.36 -5.81 -3.42
C GLU A 170 6.62 -4.47 -3.36
N ILE A 171 5.35 -4.47 -2.94
CA ILE A 171 4.60 -3.24 -2.67
C ILE A 171 4.78 -2.86 -1.19
N LEU A 172 5.36 -1.69 -0.92
CA LEU A 172 5.56 -1.22 0.45
C LEU A 172 4.28 -0.56 0.99
N ILE A 173 3.85 -1.01 2.16
CA ILE A 173 2.73 -0.45 2.91
C ILE A 173 3.29 0.40 4.05
N VAL A 174 3.01 1.70 4.00
CA VAL A 174 3.36 2.67 5.05
C VAL A 174 2.07 3.11 5.72
N ALA A 175 1.74 2.47 6.84
CA ALA A 175 0.50 2.77 7.54
C ALA A 175 0.54 4.18 8.16
N GLU A 176 -0.48 4.99 7.90
CA GLU A 176 -0.51 6.43 8.23
C GLU A 176 -1.73 6.86 9.04
N GLY A 177 -2.80 6.05 9.07
CA GLY A 177 -4.07 6.43 9.66
C GLY A 177 -4.83 7.50 8.85
N ALA A 178 -5.96 7.93 9.37
CA ALA A 178 -6.76 9.02 8.79
C ALA A 178 -7.68 9.63 9.87
N ASN A 179 -8.24 10.80 9.61
CA ASN A 179 -9.10 11.55 10.55
C ASN A 179 -8.43 11.78 11.91
N SER A 180 -7.13 12.07 11.92
CA SER A 180 -6.30 12.21 13.13
C SER A 180 -6.29 10.97 14.04
N SER A 181 -6.50 9.76 13.49
CA SER A 181 -6.43 8.51 14.24
C SER A 181 -5.74 7.37 13.45
N LEU A 182 -5.22 6.37 14.15
CA LEU A 182 -4.30 5.36 13.63
C LEU A 182 -4.99 4.15 12.97
N GLY A 183 -4.50 3.72 11.82
CA GLY A 183 -5.01 2.52 11.16
C GLY A 183 -6.30 2.76 10.39
N LEU A 184 -6.81 1.66 9.85
CA LEU A 184 -7.80 1.67 8.80
C LEU A 184 -9.13 2.28 9.26
N ARG A 185 -9.74 3.11 8.40
CA ARG A 185 -10.99 3.84 8.70
C ARG A 185 -12.19 3.43 7.85
N GLU A 186 -11.96 2.70 6.76
CA GLU A 186 -12.97 2.11 5.89
C GLU A 186 -12.49 0.74 5.43
N ASP A 187 -13.36 -0.09 4.86
CA ASP A 187 -12.96 -1.44 4.46
C ASP A 187 -11.81 -1.43 3.42
N ALA A 188 -10.83 -2.29 3.64
CA ALA A 188 -9.70 -2.50 2.73
C ALA A 188 -9.69 -3.92 2.17
N THR A 189 -9.25 -4.08 0.92
CA THR A 189 -8.99 -5.38 0.30
C THR A 189 -7.61 -5.42 -0.31
N ILE A 190 -6.76 -6.32 0.19
CA ILE A 190 -5.45 -6.64 -0.40
C ILE A 190 -5.66 -7.75 -1.42
N ARG A 191 -5.25 -7.49 -2.67
CA ARG A 191 -5.40 -8.42 -3.79
C ARG A 191 -4.05 -8.96 -4.23
N ASP A 192 -4.03 -10.14 -4.82
CA ASP A 192 -2.80 -10.65 -5.44
C ASP A 192 -2.42 -9.76 -6.64
N ARG A 193 -1.29 -9.06 -6.52
CA ARG A 193 -0.72 -8.18 -7.55
C ARG A 193 0.49 -8.82 -8.25
N GLY A 194 0.71 -10.12 -8.05
CA GLY A 194 1.83 -10.86 -8.61
C GLY A 194 3.15 -10.66 -7.86
N VAL A 195 3.19 -9.76 -6.87
CA VAL A 195 4.32 -9.50 -5.98
C VAL A 195 3.85 -9.47 -4.52
N PRO A 196 4.73 -9.76 -3.54
CA PRO A 196 4.41 -9.61 -2.13
C PRO A 196 4.12 -8.16 -1.74
N TYR A 197 3.35 -8.01 -0.66
CA TYR A 197 3.27 -6.76 0.10
C TYR A 197 4.27 -6.81 1.24
N ARG A 198 4.80 -5.65 1.64
CA ARG A 198 5.71 -5.52 2.76
C ARG A 198 5.27 -4.39 3.68
N THR A 199 5.22 -4.59 4.99
CA THR A 199 5.05 -3.46 5.92
C THR A 199 6.35 -2.68 6.06
N SER A 200 6.28 -1.36 6.12
CA SER A 200 7.44 -0.55 6.53
C SER A 200 7.81 -0.83 7.98
N GLU A 201 9.01 -0.41 8.37
CA GLU A 201 9.45 -0.48 9.75
C GLU A 201 8.45 0.24 10.66
N GLU A 202 8.17 -0.34 11.83
CA GLU A 202 7.22 0.18 12.84
C GLU A 202 5.74 0.30 12.40
N SER A 203 5.41 0.09 11.13
CA SER A 203 4.03 0.17 10.62
C SER A 203 3.31 -1.17 10.73
N SER A 204 2.41 -1.28 11.71
CA SER A 204 1.48 -2.41 11.81
C SER A 204 0.21 -2.13 10.99
N LEU A 205 -0.40 -3.19 10.45
CA LEU A 205 -1.73 -3.10 9.87
C LEU A 205 -2.76 -3.16 11.01
N THR A 206 -3.45 -2.07 11.24
CA THR A 206 -4.37 -1.91 12.37
C THR A 206 -5.78 -1.67 11.87
N VAL A 207 -6.76 -2.39 12.43
CA VAL A 207 -8.19 -2.24 12.14
C VAL A 207 -8.98 -2.14 13.44
N GLY A 208 -10.10 -1.43 13.43
CA GLY A 208 -11.03 -1.40 14.57
C GLY A 208 -10.80 -0.29 15.61
N ILE A 209 -9.88 0.64 15.37
CA ILE A 209 -9.71 1.85 16.20
C ILE A 209 -10.62 2.93 15.61
N ASP A 210 -11.47 3.55 16.45
CA ASP A 210 -12.54 4.50 16.11
C ASP A 210 -13.30 4.20 14.79
N SER A 211 -13.42 2.92 14.42
CA SER A 211 -13.99 2.46 13.16
C SER A 211 -14.38 0.99 13.27
N SER A 212 -15.35 0.56 12.46
CA SER A 212 -15.74 -0.84 12.34
C SER A 212 -15.21 -1.47 11.05
N ALA A 213 -14.06 -0.99 10.55
CA ALA A 213 -13.49 -1.39 9.26
C ALA A 213 -13.06 -2.87 9.22
N THR A 214 -13.14 -3.44 8.02
CA THR A 214 -12.72 -4.81 7.71
C THR A 214 -11.47 -4.78 6.82
N LEU A 215 -10.39 -5.44 7.24
CA LEU A 215 -9.28 -5.77 6.35
C LEU A 215 -9.53 -7.15 5.73
N THR A 216 -9.70 -7.18 4.41
CA THR A 216 -9.80 -8.41 3.62
C THR A 216 -8.49 -8.69 2.90
N ILE A 217 -8.04 -9.94 2.92
CA ILE A 217 -6.84 -10.42 2.22
C ILE A 217 -7.28 -11.57 1.31
N ASP A 218 -7.23 -11.34 0.00
CA ASP A 218 -7.63 -12.32 -1.00
C ASP A 218 -6.62 -13.48 -1.10
N LYS A 219 -7.11 -14.63 -1.59
CA LYS A 219 -6.30 -15.82 -1.89
C LYS A 219 -5.03 -15.50 -2.69
N GLY A 220 -3.94 -16.19 -2.36
CA GLY A 220 -2.65 -16.07 -3.07
C GLY A 220 -1.79 -14.87 -2.65
N VAL A 221 -2.33 -13.94 -1.85
CA VAL A 221 -1.56 -12.81 -1.32
C VAL A 221 -0.45 -13.30 -0.39
N ARG A 222 0.70 -12.63 -0.50
CA ARG A 222 1.81 -12.75 0.45
C ARG A 222 2.08 -11.41 1.11
N ILE A 223 2.19 -11.38 2.42
CA ILE A 223 2.56 -10.18 3.19
C ILE A 223 3.79 -10.51 4.04
N ARG A 224 4.82 -9.67 3.90
CA ARG A 224 6.07 -9.73 4.66
C ARG A 224 6.10 -8.62 5.71
N PHE A 225 6.24 -9.01 6.96
CA PHE A 225 6.20 -8.11 8.11
C PHE A 225 7.60 -7.71 8.56
N SER A 226 7.85 -6.41 8.60
CA SER A 226 9.07 -5.85 9.20
C SER A 226 9.13 -6.11 10.70
N ALA A 227 10.33 -6.00 11.27
CA ALA A 227 10.58 -6.41 12.65
C ALA A 227 9.62 -5.74 13.65
N GLY A 228 9.00 -6.55 14.53
CA GLY A 228 8.07 -6.06 15.56
C GLY A 228 6.68 -5.60 15.07
N THR A 229 6.43 -5.62 13.75
CA THR A 229 5.10 -5.28 13.19
C THR A 229 4.11 -6.45 13.30
N ARG A 230 2.81 -6.17 13.13
CA ARG A 230 1.70 -7.12 13.29
C ARG A 230 0.49 -6.77 12.43
N ILE A 231 -0.48 -7.66 12.39
CA ILE A 231 -1.88 -7.30 12.15
C ILE A 231 -2.57 -7.16 13.52
N ALA A 232 -3.13 -5.99 13.80
CA ALA A 232 -3.84 -5.69 15.04
C ALA A 232 -5.33 -5.45 14.76
N VAL A 233 -6.19 -6.19 15.45
CA VAL A 233 -7.65 -6.07 15.36
C VAL A 233 -8.19 -5.59 16.69
N HIS A 234 -8.78 -4.40 16.69
CA HIS A 234 -9.27 -3.71 17.89
C HIS A 234 -10.78 -3.90 18.08
N ASP A 235 -11.16 -3.96 19.36
CA ASP A 235 -12.52 -3.79 19.85
C ASP A 235 -12.50 -2.57 20.77
N ASP A 236 -12.99 -1.44 20.26
CA ASP A 236 -12.98 -0.16 20.98
C ASP A 236 -14.04 -0.11 22.11
N GLY A 237 -14.94 -1.10 22.17
CA GLY A 237 -16.02 -1.18 23.16
C GLY A 237 -17.17 -0.20 22.92
N ASP A 238 -16.88 1.00 22.40
CA ASP A 238 -17.85 2.04 22.04
C ASP A 238 -18.32 1.92 20.58
N ILE A 239 -17.48 1.35 19.71
CA ILE A 239 -17.77 1.08 18.30
C ILE A 239 -17.69 -0.43 18.07
N ALA A 240 -18.43 -0.93 17.08
CA ALA A 240 -18.31 -2.32 16.67
C ALA A 240 -16.84 -2.65 16.33
N PRO A 241 -16.33 -3.83 16.70
CA PRO A 241 -14.92 -4.15 16.49
C PRO A 241 -14.52 -4.08 15.02
N GLY A 242 -13.22 -3.92 14.79
CA GLY A 242 -12.64 -4.20 13.49
C GLY A 242 -12.77 -5.69 13.14
N ALA A 243 -12.65 -6.02 11.86
CA ALA A 243 -12.68 -7.40 11.39
C ALA A 243 -11.50 -7.72 10.48
N LEU A 244 -11.04 -8.96 10.54
CA LEU A 244 -9.99 -9.50 9.67
C LEU A 244 -10.53 -10.68 8.86
N ARG A 245 -10.47 -10.58 7.54
CA ARG A 245 -10.92 -11.63 6.62
C ARG A 245 -9.77 -12.10 5.74
N ILE A 246 -9.19 -13.24 6.06
CA ILE A 246 -8.17 -13.89 5.22
C ILE A 246 -8.83 -15.03 4.47
N GLN A 247 -8.90 -14.90 3.16
CA GLN A 247 -9.71 -15.76 2.29
C GLN A 247 -8.82 -16.61 1.39
N GLY A 248 -7.87 -17.33 1.99
CA GLY A 248 -7.04 -18.29 1.27
C GLY A 248 -7.86 -19.44 0.67
N THR A 249 -7.27 -20.17 -0.25
CA THR A 249 -7.79 -21.49 -0.68
C THR A 249 -6.67 -22.52 -0.62
N ALA A 250 -7.01 -23.81 -0.60
CA ALA A 250 -6.00 -24.88 -0.65
C ALA A 250 -5.00 -24.72 -1.81
N ASP A 251 -5.48 -24.30 -3.00
CA ASP A 251 -4.64 -24.07 -4.18
C ASP A 251 -3.87 -22.74 -4.15
N LYS A 252 -4.38 -21.73 -3.42
CA LYS A 252 -3.84 -20.37 -3.33
C LYS A 252 -3.91 -19.89 -1.89
N PRO A 253 -3.11 -20.46 -0.98
CA PRO A 253 -3.11 -20.03 0.41
C PRO A 253 -2.61 -18.60 0.53
N VAL A 254 -3.03 -17.90 1.58
CA VAL A 254 -2.41 -16.63 1.98
C VAL A 254 -1.16 -16.94 2.81
N VAL A 255 -0.08 -16.18 2.62
CA VAL A 255 1.16 -16.34 3.39
C VAL A 255 1.48 -15.04 4.13
N LEU A 256 1.58 -15.12 5.46
CA LEU A 256 2.01 -14.05 6.34
C LEU A 256 3.35 -14.43 6.96
N GLY A 257 4.41 -13.68 6.68
CA GLY A 257 5.76 -14.08 7.05
C GLY A 257 6.72 -12.93 7.34
N SER A 258 7.96 -13.28 7.66
CA SER A 258 9.02 -12.30 7.95
C SER A 258 9.48 -11.54 6.70
N ALA A 259 9.77 -10.25 6.88
CA ALA A 259 10.42 -9.42 5.88
C ALA A 259 11.96 -9.45 5.94
N SER A 260 12.54 -10.24 6.84
CA SER A 260 13.99 -10.49 6.90
C SER A 260 14.47 -11.34 5.72
N ASP A 261 15.68 -11.06 5.23
CA ASP A 261 16.38 -11.91 4.25
C ASP A 261 16.88 -13.22 4.86
N SER A 262 16.93 -13.30 6.19
CA SER A 262 17.23 -14.51 6.94
C SER A 262 16.17 -14.71 8.02
N PRO A 263 14.98 -15.20 7.65
CA PRO A 263 13.85 -15.32 8.58
C PRO A 263 14.18 -16.14 9.82
N ARG A 264 13.76 -15.66 10.98
CA ARG A 264 13.87 -16.35 12.26
C ARG A 264 12.54 -16.33 12.99
N PRO A 265 12.27 -17.35 13.82
CA PRO A 265 11.15 -17.31 14.73
C PRO A 265 11.14 -16.00 15.53
N GLY A 266 9.99 -15.33 15.55
CA GLY A 266 9.79 -14.08 16.29
C GLY A 266 10.25 -12.82 15.57
N ASP A 267 10.53 -12.88 14.27
CA ASP A 267 10.87 -11.69 13.49
C ASP A 267 9.73 -10.66 13.50
N TRP A 268 8.48 -11.10 13.55
CA TRP A 268 7.32 -10.23 13.64
C TRP A 268 6.33 -10.72 14.69
N ALA A 269 5.43 -9.86 15.14
CA ALA A 269 4.61 -10.11 16.33
C ALA A 269 3.47 -11.11 16.10
N GLY A 270 2.97 -11.27 14.86
CA GLY A 270 1.86 -12.15 14.56
C GLY A 270 0.51 -11.43 14.41
N LEU A 271 -0.58 -12.18 14.60
CA LEU A 271 -1.94 -11.66 14.64
C LEU A 271 -2.33 -11.34 16.08
N TYR A 272 -2.83 -10.13 16.32
CA TYR A 272 -3.25 -9.72 17.67
C TYR A 272 -4.67 -9.17 17.68
N PHE A 273 -5.55 -9.83 18.43
CA PHE A 273 -6.93 -9.42 18.65
C PHE A 273 -7.08 -8.86 20.08
N TYR A 274 -7.37 -7.57 20.18
CA TYR A 274 -7.37 -6.83 21.46
C TYR A 274 -8.61 -7.10 22.33
N GLY A 275 -9.72 -7.54 21.74
CA GLY A 275 -10.97 -7.77 22.46
C GLY A 275 -11.85 -8.80 21.75
N ARG A 276 -13.17 -8.58 21.69
CA ARG A 276 -14.07 -9.55 21.07
C ARG A 276 -13.77 -9.70 19.60
N ILE A 277 -13.90 -10.93 19.13
CA ILE A 277 -13.81 -11.27 17.72
C ILE A 277 -15.16 -10.96 17.09
N ASP A 278 -15.20 -10.05 16.13
CA ASP A 278 -16.41 -9.76 15.37
C ASP A 278 -16.78 -10.94 14.44
N ASP A 279 -18.07 -11.24 14.27
CA ASP A 279 -18.60 -12.32 13.42
C ASP A 279 -18.15 -12.22 11.95
N ARG A 280 -17.70 -11.03 11.50
CA ARG A 280 -17.11 -10.85 10.17
C ARG A 280 -15.69 -11.40 10.07
N THR A 281 -15.02 -11.68 11.18
CA THR A 281 -13.65 -12.20 11.21
C THR A 281 -13.63 -13.64 10.73
N TRP A 282 -12.72 -13.93 9.81
CA TRP A 282 -12.56 -15.27 9.24
C TRP A 282 -11.14 -15.43 8.72
N VAL A 283 -10.41 -16.43 9.19
CA VAL A 283 -9.04 -16.72 8.76
C VAL A 283 -8.99 -18.15 8.25
N GLU A 284 -8.84 -18.32 6.94
CA GLU A 284 -8.89 -19.62 6.29
C GLU A 284 -7.73 -19.82 5.32
N HIS A 285 -7.20 -21.05 5.28
CA HIS A 285 -6.11 -21.45 4.37
C HIS A 285 -4.92 -20.48 4.39
N THR A 286 -4.52 -20.09 5.61
CA THR A 286 -3.44 -19.13 5.85
C THR A 286 -2.21 -19.85 6.40
N THR A 287 -1.04 -19.58 5.84
CA THR A 287 0.24 -19.92 6.44
C THR A 287 0.79 -18.71 7.20
N ILE A 288 0.99 -18.87 8.51
CA ILE A 288 1.59 -17.86 9.38
C ILE A 288 2.97 -18.37 9.78
N GLU A 289 4.03 -17.69 9.36
CA GLU A 289 5.40 -18.14 9.55
C GLU A 289 6.32 -17.10 10.19
N TYR A 290 7.29 -17.56 11.00
CA TYR A 290 8.30 -16.71 11.64
C TYR A 290 7.72 -15.65 12.60
N ALA A 291 6.50 -15.86 13.07
CA ALA A 291 5.78 -14.99 14.00
C ALA A 291 6.15 -15.26 15.47
N GLY A 292 5.44 -14.60 16.40
CA GLY A 292 5.64 -14.77 17.83
C GLY A 292 6.72 -13.87 18.43
N GLY A 293 7.06 -12.77 17.77
CA GLY A 293 7.98 -11.78 18.29
C GLY A 293 7.35 -10.93 19.39
N TYR A 294 8.18 -10.13 20.07
CA TYR A 294 7.70 -9.20 21.09
C TYR A 294 6.65 -8.25 20.51
N CYS A 295 5.43 -8.34 21.04
CA CYS A 295 4.29 -7.61 20.51
C CYS A 295 3.89 -6.39 21.36
N SER A 296 4.57 -6.09 22.47
CA SER A 296 4.17 -5.07 23.45
C SER A 296 2.70 -5.22 23.94
N CYS A 297 2.12 -6.41 23.81
CA CYS A 297 0.71 -6.66 24.11
C CYS A 297 0.46 -6.54 25.60
N SER A 298 -0.58 -5.80 25.99
CA SER A 298 -1.12 -5.83 27.34
C SER A 298 -2.16 -6.94 27.42
N LEU A 299 -1.75 -8.11 27.93
CA LEU A 299 -2.60 -9.28 27.99
C LEU A 299 -3.42 -9.28 29.29
N LEU A 300 -4.73 -9.43 29.17
CA LEU A 300 -5.67 -9.59 30.30
C LEU A 300 -5.72 -11.06 30.73
N THR A 301 -4.58 -11.66 31.07
CA THR A 301 -4.52 -13.07 31.51
C THR A 301 -4.05 -13.21 32.95
N CYS A 302 -4.53 -14.25 33.63
CA CYS A 302 -4.12 -14.60 35.01
C CYS A 302 -2.78 -15.36 35.08
N ASN A 303 -2.07 -15.55 33.95
CA ASN A 303 -0.79 -16.26 33.90
C ASN A 303 0.38 -15.28 33.91
N ASP A 304 1.49 -15.68 34.53
CA ASP A 304 2.71 -14.88 34.65
C ASP A 304 3.32 -14.58 33.26
N THR A 305 3.55 -13.30 32.97
CA THR A 305 3.70 -12.72 31.62
C THR A 305 5.10 -12.87 31.02
N GLY A 306 5.78 -13.98 31.32
CA GLY A 306 7.22 -14.15 31.06
C GLY A 306 7.64 -14.31 29.61
N THR A 307 6.77 -14.74 28.68
CA THR A 307 7.01 -14.77 27.22
C THR A 307 5.73 -15.22 26.51
N HIS A 308 4.92 -14.27 26.06
CA HIS A 308 3.73 -14.55 25.24
C HIS A 308 4.06 -14.47 23.75
N ASP A 309 5.13 -15.17 23.38
CA ASP A 309 5.61 -15.30 22.01
C ASP A 309 4.61 -16.21 21.29
N ALA A 310 3.61 -15.65 20.60
CA ALA A 310 2.60 -16.44 19.91
C ALA A 310 2.30 -15.88 18.52
N ALA A 311 2.07 -16.77 17.55
CA ALA A 311 1.71 -16.37 16.20
C ALA A 311 0.31 -15.74 16.13
N VAL A 312 -0.58 -16.11 17.05
CA VAL A 312 -1.94 -15.59 17.18
C VAL A 312 -2.23 -15.34 18.67
N ILE A 313 -2.62 -14.10 18.99
CA ILE A 313 -2.88 -13.64 20.35
C ILE A 313 -4.32 -13.15 20.45
N LEU A 314 -5.07 -13.68 21.42
CA LEU A 314 -6.47 -13.35 21.69
C LEU A 314 -6.60 -12.84 23.13
N ASN A 315 -7.14 -11.64 23.32
CA ASN A 315 -7.43 -11.08 24.64
C ASN A 315 -8.84 -11.40 25.16
N ALA A 316 -9.71 -11.94 24.30
CA ALA A 316 -11.02 -12.46 24.67
C ALA A 316 -11.17 -13.88 24.15
N LEU A 317 -11.97 -14.68 24.87
CA LEU A 317 -12.40 -15.98 24.36
C LEU A 317 -13.30 -15.76 23.13
N PRO A 318 -13.01 -16.39 21.99
CA PRO A 318 -13.93 -16.37 20.84
C PRO A 318 -15.26 -17.02 21.21
N ASP A 319 -16.36 -16.45 20.73
CA ASP A 319 -17.72 -17.00 20.88
C ASP A 319 -18.18 -17.82 19.66
N HIS A 320 -17.40 -17.78 18.57
CA HIS A 320 -17.57 -18.58 17.37
C HIS A 320 -16.21 -19.08 16.85
N ASP A 321 -16.25 -20.07 15.96
CA ASP A 321 -15.07 -20.53 15.24
C ASP A 321 -14.79 -19.61 14.05
N PHE A 322 -13.54 -19.18 13.90
CA PHE A 322 -13.11 -18.26 12.85
C PHE A 322 -11.76 -18.66 12.23
N PHE A 323 -11.13 -19.75 12.69
CA PHE A 323 -9.74 -20.08 12.35
C PHE A 323 -9.64 -21.49 11.74
N HIS A 324 -9.71 -21.57 10.41
CA HIS A 324 -9.91 -22.82 9.68
C HIS A 324 -8.76 -23.16 8.73
N ASP A 325 -8.35 -24.43 8.67
CA ASP A 325 -7.39 -24.95 7.68
C ASP A 325 -6.08 -24.15 7.56
N ASN A 326 -5.63 -23.60 8.68
CA ASN A 326 -4.44 -22.76 8.77
C ASN A 326 -3.20 -23.57 9.18
N ARG A 327 -2.03 -23.04 8.84
CA ARG A 327 -0.74 -23.60 9.24
C ARG A 327 0.08 -22.54 9.95
N ILE A 328 0.52 -22.83 11.17
CA ILE A 328 1.52 -22.03 11.89
C ILE A 328 2.87 -22.75 11.80
N ALA A 329 3.93 -22.04 11.41
CA ALA A 329 5.26 -22.60 11.22
C ALA A 329 6.34 -21.67 11.76
N HIS A 330 7.42 -22.23 12.33
CA HIS A 330 8.57 -21.45 12.79
C HIS A 330 8.21 -20.29 13.76
N SER A 331 7.17 -20.44 14.58
CA SER A 331 6.82 -19.46 15.63
C SER A 331 7.87 -19.48 16.75
N ALA A 332 8.19 -18.33 17.35
CA ALA A 332 9.13 -18.24 18.47
C ALA A 332 8.62 -18.94 19.74
N GLY A 333 7.30 -18.98 19.94
CA GLY A 333 6.67 -19.69 21.05
C GLY A 333 5.44 -20.45 20.62
N HIS A 334 4.29 -20.09 21.18
CA HIS A 334 3.02 -20.76 20.93
C HIS A 334 2.54 -20.57 19.48
N GLY A 335 1.98 -21.64 18.93
CA GLY A 335 1.50 -21.75 17.56
C GLY A 335 0.65 -22.99 17.40
#